data_AF-A0A7K0PP83-F1
#
_entry.id   AF-A0A7K0PP83-F1
#
_cell.length_a   1.000
_cell.length_b   1.000
_cell.length_c   1.000
_cell.angle_alpha   90.00
_cell.angle_beta   90.00
_cell.angle_gamma   90.00
#
_symmetry.space_group_name_H-M   'P 1'
#
loop_
_entity.id
_entity.type
_entity.pdbx_description
1 polymer ?
#
loop_
_entity_poly.entity_id
_entity_poly.type
_entity_poly.pdbx_seq_one_letter_code
_entity_poly.pdbx_strand_id
1 'polypeptide(L)' 'VLPDHAPLFGVLVDGVVRIDGVDGSSTEFSVHGGFISVSNNRVSILTESTDAKK' A
#
# COMPACT_ATOMS: atom_id res chain seq x y z
N VAL A 1 5.49 -4.63 -2.95
CA VAL A 1 6.75 -4.18 -2.31
C VAL A 1 7.21 -5.30 -1.40
N LEU A 2 8.47 -5.72 -1.49
CA LEU A 2 9.05 -6.79 -0.66
C LEU A 2 9.97 -6.17 0.43
N PRO A 3 10.42 -6.95 1.43
CA PRO A 3 11.44 -6.49 2.37
C PRO A 3 12.67 -5.95 1.64
N ASP A 4 13.27 -4.88 2.18
CA ASP A 4 14.46 -4.22 1.64
C ASP A 4 14.32 -3.70 0.19
N HIS A 5 13.09 -3.39 -0.22
CA HIS A 5 12.84 -2.73 -1.50
C HIS A 5 13.57 -1.38 -1.57
N ALA A 6 14.12 -1.08 -2.74
CA ALA A 6 14.78 0.21 -3.00
C ALA A 6 13.86 1.39 -2.66
N PRO A 7 14.40 2.52 -2.14
CA PRO A 7 13.60 3.68 -1.84
C PRO A 7 12.77 4.13 -3.04
N LEU A 8 11.49 4.41 -2.79
CA LEU A 8 10.50 4.75 -3.81
C LEU A 8 9.59 5.86 -3.29
N PHE A 9 9.32 6.85 -4.13
CA PHE A 9 8.21 7.77 -3.94
C PHE A 9 7.38 7.82 -5.22
N GLY A 10 6.07 7.64 -5.10
CA GLY A 10 5.19 7.54 -6.26
C GLY A 10 3.78 8.01 -5.99
N VAL A 11 3.06 8.30 -7.07
CA VAL A 11 1.63 8.61 -7.08
C VAL A 11 0.86 7.32 -7.35
N LEU A 12 -0.23 7.11 -6.62
CA LEU A 12 -1.15 6.00 -6.83
C LEU A 12 -2.28 6.43 -7.75
N VAL A 13 -2.67 5.55 -8.65
CA VAL A 13 -3.91 5.65 -9.44
C VAL A 13 -4.98 4.77 -8.80
N ASP A 14 -6.22 4.92 -9.26
CA ASP A 14 -7.33 4.11 -8.80
C ASP A 14 -7.06 2.60 -9.00
N GLY A 15 -7.29 1.83 -7.94
CA GLY A 15 -6.99 0.39 -7.95
C GLY A 15 -7.18 -0.27 -6.60
N VAL A 16 -6.63 -1.47 -6.47
CA VAL A 16 -6.67 -2.26 -5.23
C VAL A 16 -5.27 -2.43 -4.68
N VAL A 17 -5.09 -2.10 -3.40
CA VAL A 17 -3.88 -2.39 -2.63
C VAL A 17 -4.12 -3.66 -1.83
N ARG A 18 -3.26 -4.66 -2.04
CA ARG A 18 -3.28 -5.93 -1.28
C ARG A 18 -2.09 -5.98 -0.34
N ILE A 19 -2.35 -6.24 0.95
CA ILE A 19 -1.35 -6.38 1.99
C ILE A 19 -1.37 -7.83 2.47
N ASP A 20 -0.26 -8.53 2.26
CA ASP A 20 -0.03 -9.88 2.78
C ASP A 20 0.60 -9.81 4.18
N GLY A 21 -0.13 -10.29 5.17
CA GLY A 21 0.31 -10.41 6.56
C GLY A 21 1.28 -11.57 6.76
N VAL A 22 2.16 -11.45 7.76
CA VAL A 22 3.13 -12.51 8.12
C VAL A 22 2.46 -13.79 8.63
N ASP A 23 1.21 -13.69 9.05
CA ASP A 23 0.34 -14.79 9.48
C ASP A 23 -0.36 -15.50 8.32
N GLY A 24 -0.11 -15.07 7.07
CA GLY A 24 -0.77 -15.58 5.88
C GLY A 24 -2.14 -14.95 5.61
N SER A 25 -2.58 -13.97 6.41
CA SER A 25 -3.76 -13.18 6.10
C SER A 25 -3.50 -12.25 4.90
N SER A 26 -4.54 -11.91 4.15
CA SER A 26 -4.46 -10.93 3.07
C SER A 26 -5.58 -9.92 3.26
N THR A 27 -5.25 -8.63 3.29
CA THR A 27 -6.23 -7.54 3.37
C THR A 27 -6.18 -6.71 2.09
N GLU A 28 -7.35 -6.39 1.56
CA GLU A 28 -7.49 -5.61 0.34
C GLU A 28 -8.20 -4.28 0.62
N PHE A 29 -7.66 -3.21 0.03
CA PHE A 29 -8.19 -1.86 0.12
C PHE A 29 -8.41 -1.32 -1.29
N SER A 30 -9.63 -0.88 -1.59
CA SER A 30 -9.87 -0.08 -2.78
C SER A 30 -9.37 1.34 -2.52
N VAL A 31 -8.47 1.82 -3.38
CA VAL A 31 -7.87 3.15 -3.28
C VAL A 31 -8.27 3.99 -4.49
N HIS A 32 -8.62 5.25 -4.22
CA HIS A 32 -8.93 6.25 -5.25
C HIS A 32 -7.86 7.34 -5.16
N GLY A 33 -6.81 7.21 -5.97
CA GLY A 33 -5.64 8.07 -5.93
C GLY A 33 -4.82 8.00 -4.62
N GLY A 34 -3.70 8.72 -4.60
CA GLY A 34 -2.87 8.90 -3.40
C GLY A 34 -1.36 8.92 -3.67
N PHE A 35 -0.59 8.68 -2.61
CA PHE A 35 0.87 8.60 -2.64
C PHE A 35 1.36 7.36 -1.91
N ILE A 36 2.45 6.79 -2.42
CA ILE A 36 3.22 5.72 -1.78
C ILE A 36 4.65 6.19 -1.53
N SER A 37 5.15 5.93 -0.33
CA SER A 37 6.53 6.17 0.07
C SER A 37 7.13 4.90 0.68
N VAL A 38 8.31 4.52 0.20
CA VAL A 38 9.08 3.37 0.70
C VAL A 38 10.46 3.88 1.11
N SER A 39 10.79 3.74 2.39
CA SER A 39 12.11 4.08 2.93
C SER A 39 12.36 3.35 4.25
N ASN A 40 13.62 3.02 4.55
CA ASN A 40 14.00 2.40 5.82
C ASN A 40 13.16 1.15 6.18
N ASN A 41 12.91 0.29 5.18
CA ASN A 41 12.05 -0.90 5.29
C ASN A 41 10.63 -0.61 5.82
N ARG A 42 10.14 0.61 5.55
CA ARG A 42 8.80 1.08 5.91
C ARG A 42 8.08 1.54 4.66
N VAL A 43 6.84 1.09 4.52
CA VAL A 43 5.92 1.52 3.46
C VAL A 43 4.83 2.39 4.08
N SER A 44 4.64 3.59 3.55
CA SER A 44 3.57 4.51 3.92
C SER A 44 2.70 4.76 2.69
N ILE A 45 1.40 4.54 2.83
CA ILE A 45 0.41 4.80 1.78
C ILE A 45 -0.56 5.86 2.32
N LEU A 46 -0.71 6.96 1.59
CA LEU A 46 -1.65 8.03 1.90
C LEU A 46 -2.64 8.13 0.75
N THR A 47 -3.93 7.98 1.01
CA THR A 47 -4.98 8.04 -0.02
C THR A 47 -6.07 9.02 0.41
N GLU A 48 -6.84 9.49 -0.57
CA GLU A 48 -7.91 10.47 -0.35
C GLU A 48 -9.17 9.80 0.24
N SER A 49 -9.46 8.58 -0.22
CA SER A 49 -10.52 7.72 0.32
C SER A 49 -10.07 6.26 0.25
N THR A 50 -10.54 5.44 1.18
CA THR A 50 -10.36 3.98 1.17
C THR A 50 -11.67 3.28 1.50
N ASP A 51 -12.05 2.33 0.67
CA ASP A 51 -13.06 1.33 1.05
C ASP A 51 -12.32 0.04 1.43
N ALA A 52 -12.23 -0.21 2.73
CA ALA A 52 -11.72 -1.47 3.24
C ALA A 52 -12.85 -2.51 3.18
N LYS A 53 -12.67 -3.59 2.42
CA LYS A 53 -13.58 -4.73 2.55
C LYS A 53 -13.32 -5.41 3.90
N LYS A 54 -14.35 -5.39 4.76
CA LYS A 54 -14.37 -6.07 6.06
C LYS A 54 -14.45 -7.59 5.91
#